data_AF-A0A3B3V3W9-F1
#
_entry.id   AF-A0A3B3V3W9-F1
#
_cell.length_a   1.000
_cell.length_b   1.000
_cell.length_c   1.000
_cell.angle_alpha   90.00
_cell.angle_beta   90.00
_cell.angle_gamma   90.00
#
_symmetry.space_group_name_H-M   'P 1'
#
loop_
_entity.id
_entity.type
_entity.pdbx_description
1 polymer ?
#
loop_
_entity_poly.entity_id
_entity_poly.type
_entity_poly.pdbx_seq_one_letter_code
_entity_poly.pdbx_strand_id
1 'polypeptide(L)'
;RLWRTSFAAITANDVIALSLLSGLPTKIERKTNKSNIYSLGNVKTQSRGPESPVPIMNLSSFKKLPQWSFEDIYNLDAPLIPTTCPQSLRNSKDEDFQKVFLPNICMFLHKDNFNIREWNRLSHFNDPFGFMGLKYSDVKPVVKLIPKPKEPLLLPKPGGDGCVHCAVVGTGGILNGSKMGTEIDAHDYVFRMNGAVINGYEEDVGTKTSVYVHTAHSITASLEFFKEYGYKSAPHDEVLK
;
A
#
# COMPACT_ATOMS: atom_id res chain seq x y z
N ARG A 1 -23.22 -1.14 -17.45
CA ARG A 1 -22.57 0.18 -17.68
C ARG A 1 -22.67 1.03 -16.40
N LEU A 2 -22.15 0.51 -15.27
CA LEU A 2 -22.28 1.15 -13.94
C LEU A 2 -21.28 0.59 -12.91
N TRP A 3 -20.04 0.29 -13.30
CA TRP A 3 -18.97 -0.08 -12.35
C TRP A 3 -17.62 0.44 -12.87
N ARG A 4 -17.44 1.75 -12.76
CA ARG A 4 -16.15 2.42 -12.91
C ARG A 4 -16.14 3.55 -11.89
N THR A 5 -15.68 3.25 -10.68
CA THR A 5 -15.00 4.16 -9.75
C THR A 5 -14.96 3.52 -8.36
N SER A 6 -13.77 3.01 -7.99
CA SER A 6 -13.18 3.04 -6.64
C SER A 6 -11.99 2.08 -6.64
N PHE A 7 -10.90 2.49 -7.28
CA PHE A 7 -9.60 1.84 -7.09
C PHE A 7 -8.83 2.68 -6.07
N ALA A 8 -8.83 2.25 -4.82
CA ALA A 8 -7.82 2.67 -3.86
C ALA A 8 -6.70 1.63 -3.91
N ALA A 9 -5.49 2.06 -4.22
CA ALA A 9 -4.30 1.23 -4.05
C ALA A 9 -4.15 0.99 -2.54
N ILE A 10 -4.39 -0.24 -2.11
CA ILE A 10 -4.26 -0.63 -0.69
C ILE A 10 -2.81 -1.04 -0.49
N THR A 11 -2.05 -0.16 0.16
CA THR A 11 -0.82 -0.56 0.83
C THR A 11 -1.19 -1.21 2.17
N ALA A 12 -0.28 -1.99 2.75
CA ALA A 12 -0.46 -2.64 4.06
C ALA A 12 -0.80 -1.67 5.22
N ASN A 13 -0.74 -0.36 4.96
CA ASN A 13 -1.00 0.72 5.90
C ASN A 13 -2.41 1.33 5.80
N ASP A 14 -3.26 0.89 4.85
CA ASP A 14 -4.59 1.50 4.60
C ASP A 14 -5.74 0.90 5.43
N VAL A 15 -5.49 -0.10 6.27
CA VAL A 15 -6.56 -0.81 7.01
C VAL A 15 -7.12 -0.03 8.21
N ILE A 16 -6.43 1.00 8.71
CA ILE A 16 -6.95 1.86 9.81
C ILE A 16 -7.86 2.99 9.27
N ALA A 17 -7.80 3.31 7.98
CA ALA A 17 -8.52 4.46 7.43
C ALA A 17 -10.04 4.25 7.24
N LEU A 18 -10.53 3.00 7.23
CA LEU A 18 -11.95 2.74 6.96
C LEU A 18 -12.91 3.03 8.11
N SER A 19 -12.43 3.31 9.33
CA SER A 19 -13.28 3.61 10.49
C SER A 19 -13.41 5.11 10.82
N LEU A 20 -12.86 6.02 10.00
CA LEU A 20 -12.91 7.48 10.26
C LEU A 20 -13.54 8.34 9.14
N LEU A 21 -14.10 7.73 8.08
CA LEU A 21 -14.60 8.50 6.92
C LEU A 21 -16.07 8.97 7.01
N SER A 22 -16.73 8.83 8.15
CA SER A 22 -18.00 9.53 8.39
C SER A 22 -17.75 10.92 9.01
N GLY A 23 -17.17 11.87 8.25
CA GLY A 23 -17.12 13.25 8.74
C GLY A 23 -16.15 14.27 8.17
N LEU A 24 -15.50 14.07 7.01
CA LEU A 24 -14.60 15.09 6.44
C LEU A 24 -15.21 15.84 5.23
N PRO A 25 -15.03 17.17 5.15
CA PRO A 25 -15.66 18.01 4.14
C PRO A 25 -15.10 17.79 2.73
N THR A 26 -15.97 17.88 1.73
CA THR A 26 -15.80 17.54 0.31
C THR A 26 -15.08 18.59 -0.54
N LYS A 27 -14.04 19.26 -0.03
CA LYS A 27 -13.24 20.18 -0.88
C LYS A 27 -11.78 20.24 -0.45
N ILE A 28 -10.92 19.49 -1.15
CA ILE A 28 -9.47 19.68 -1.10
C ILE A 28 -9.08 20.52 -2.31
N GLU A 29 -9.10 21.85 -2.15
CA GLU A 29 -8.39 22.76 -3.05
C GLU A 29 -6.89 22.68 -2.70
N ARG A 30 -6.10 21.94 -3.48
CA ARG A 30 -4.65 22.12 -3.48
C ARG A 30 -4.37 23.54 -3.96
N LYS A 31 -3.98 24.43 -3.04
CA LYS A 31 -3.31 25.68 -3.41
C LYS A 31 -1.99 25.33 -4.10
N THR A 32 -2.00 25.22 -5.42
CA THR A 32 -0.78 25.26 -6.23
C THR A 32 -0.16 26.64 -6.03
N ASN A 33 0.82 26.74 -5.14
CA ASN A 33 1.71 27.88 -5.11
C ASN A 33 2.59 27.78 -6.36
N LYS A 34 2.20 28.48 -7.43
CA LYS A 34 3.01 28.69 -8.64
C LYS A 34 4.17 29.63 -8.32
N SER A 35 5.10 29.16 -7.51
CA SER A 35 6.40 29.76 -7.29
C SER A 35 7.24 28.76 -6.51
N ASN A 36 7.98 27.93 -7.24
CA ASN A 36 9.32 27.46 -6.88
C ASN A 36 9.79 26.48 -7.95
N ILE A 37 10.06 27.03 -9.14
CA ILE A 37 11.12 26.50 -10.00
C ILE A 37 12.41 26.76 -9.22
N TYR A 38 12.84 25.83 -8.37
CA TYR A 38 14.23 25.82 -7.96
C TYR A 38 15.01 25.14 -9.09
N SER A 39 15.55 26.01 -9.93
CA SER A 39 16.76 25.80 -10.70
C SER A 39 17.75 24.90 -9.96
N LEU A 40 18.44 24.01 -10.70
CA LEU A 40 19.69 23.42 -10.25
C LEU A 40 20.70 24.55 -9.98
N GLY A 41 20.60 25.16 -8.80
CA GLY A 41 21.53 26.15 -8.28
C GLY A 41 22.38 25.47 -7.22
N ASN A 42 23.70 25.47 -7.43
CA ASN A 42 24.75 24.92 -6.57
C ASN A 42 24.43 24.96 -5.07
N VAL A 43 23.88 23.86 -4.54
CA VAL A 43 23.96 23.55 -3.13
C VAL A 43 25.38 23.09 -2.89
N LYS A 44 26.18 23.92 -2.21
CA LYS A 44 27.46 23.49 -1.63
C LYS A 44 27.19 22.21 -0.84
N THR A 45 27.75 21.09 -1.29
CA THR A 45 27.84 19.85 -0.53
C THR A 45 28.70 20.12 0.70
N GLN A 46 28.08 20.65 1.76
CA GLN A 46 28.65 20.52 3.08
C GLN A 46 28.68 19.02 3.38
N SER A 47 29.90 18.49 3.44
CA SER A 47 30.20 17.17 4.00
C SER A 47 29.57 17.06 5.39
N ARG A 48 28.34 16.54 5.46
CA ARG A 48 27.73 16.12 6.73
C ARG A 48 28.60 14.98 7.25
N GLY A 49 29.03 15.10 8.51
CA GLY A 49 29.64 13.99 9.25
C GLY A 49 28.73 12.75 9.25
N PRO A 50 29.17 11.62 9.81
CA PRO A 50 28.40 10.38 9.78
C PRO A 50 26.98 10.64 10.27
N GLU A 51 25.99 10.47 9.38
CA GLU A 51 24.58 10.69 9.70
C GLU A 51 24.22 9.74 10.86
N SER A 52 23.78 10.29 11.99
CA SER A 52 23.33 9.52 13.16
C SER A 52 21.81 9.43 13.18
N PRO A 53 21.23 8.38 13.81
CA PRO A 53 19.80 8.34 14.08
C PRO A 53 19.33 9.57 14.86
N VAL A 54 18.20 10.16 14.45
CA VAL A 54 17.55 11.23 15.23
C VAL A 54 17.10 10.74 16.60
N PRO A 55 17.03 11.64 17.61
CA PRO A 55 16.43 11.31 18.89
C PRO A 55 14.99 10.81 18.75
N ILE A 56 14.57 9.96 19.68
CA ILE A 56 13.21 9.42 19.70
C ILE A 56 12.24 10.57 19.98
N MET A 57 11.27 10.75 19.07
CA MET A 57 10.13 11.63 19.27
C MET A 57 8.97 10.81 19.82
N ASN A 58 8.36 11.28 20.91
CA ASN A 58 7.19 10.65 21.50
C ASN A 58 5.93 11.42 21.10
N LEU A 59 4.88 10.70 20.71
CA LEU A 59 3.60 11.31 20.34
C LEU A 59 3.02 12.16 21.48
N SER A 60 3.18 11.72 22.73
CA SER A 60 2.74 12.43 23.93
C SER A 60 3.43 13.79 24.15
N SER A 61 4.55 14.04 23.47
CA SER A 61 5.25 15.32 23.53
C SER A 61 4.59 16.42 22.68
N PHE A 62 3.63 16.07 21.83
CA PHE A 62 2.97 17.01 20.93
C PHE A 62 1.51 17.24 21.33
N LYS A 63 1.10 18.51 21.43
CA LYS A 63 -0.31 18.89 21.67
C LYS A 63 -1.22 18.64 20.46
N LYS A 64 -0.63 18.63 19.26
CA LYS A 64 -1.27 18.35 17.97
C LYS A 64 -0.24 17.68 17.07
N LEU A 65 -0.70 16.83 16.16
CA LEU A 65 0.16 16.20 15.16
C LEU A 65 0.99 17.27 14.41
N PRO A 66 2.32 17.11 14.35
CA PRO A 66 3.17 17.98 13.55
C PRO A 66 2.80 17.95 12.07
N GLN A 67 3.15 19.02 11.38
CA GLN A 67 3.06 19.12 9.92
C GLN A 67 4.45 19.36 9.38
N TRP A 68 4.97 18.41 8.63
CA TRP A 68 6.33 18.47 8.12
C TRP A 68 6.35 19.03 6.69
N SER A 69 7.40 19.75 6.31
CA SER A 69 7.54 20.25 4.93
C SER A 69 7.84 19.14 3.90
N PHE A 70 8.09 17.92 4.38
CA PHE A 70 8.53 16.77 3.59
C PHE A 70 7.54 15.60 3.62
N GLU A 71 6.28 15.81 4.04
CA GLU A 71 5.26 14.76 4.07
C GLU A 71 5.02 14.14 2.68
N ASP A 72 5.08 14.97 1.63
CA ASP A 72 4.91 14.54 0.23
C ASP A 72 6.23 14.10 -0.45
N ILE A 73 7.27 13.78 0.33
CA ILE A 73 8.52 13.20 -0.20
C ILE A 73 8.46 11.68 -0.09
N TYR A 74 8.29 11.03 -1.25
CA TYR A 74 8.20 9.58 -1.38
C TYR A 74 9.49 8.99 -1.96
N ASN A 75 9.80 7.75 -1.57
CA ASN A 75 10.79 6.96 -2.27
C ASN A 75 10.22 6.48 -3.60
N LEU A 76 11.02 6.56 -4.65
CA LEU A 76 10.64 6.17 -6.00
C LEU A 76 11.57 5.08 -6.50
N ASP A 77 11.00 4.06 -7.15
CA ASP A 77 11.78 3.01 -7.81
C ASP A 77 12.22 3.47 -9.21
N ALA A 78 13.37 2.94 -9.65
CA ALA A 78 13.96 3.23 -10.97
C ALA A 78 13.55 2.18 -12.02
N PRO A 79 13.61 2.53 -13.32
CA PRO A 79 12.68 3.38 -14.07
C PRO A 79 11.35 2.68 -14.41
N LEU A 80 10.41 3.41 -15.03
CA LEU A 80 9.07 2.90 -15.39
C LEU A 80 9.14 1.62 -16.24
N ILE A 81 8.61 0.52 -15.69
CA ILE A 81 8.33 -0.69 -16.47
C ILE A 81 7.30 -0.32 -17.55
N PRO A 82 7.67 -0.40 -18.84
CA PRO A 82 6.73 -0.17 -19.94
C PRO A 82 5.61 -1.20 -19.83
N THR A 83 4.36 -0.74 -19.81
CA THR A 83 3.23 -1.68 -19.89
C THR A 83 3.00 -2.00 -21.36
N THR A 84 2.88 -3.29 -21.66
CA THR A 84 2.42 -3.78 -22.97
C THR A 84 0.91 -3.75 -23.09
N CYS A 85 0.20 -3.39 -22.01
CA CYS A 85 -1.24 -3.44 -21.94
C CYS A 85 -1.89 -2.23 -22.62
N PRO A 86 -2.66 -2.40 -23.71
CA PRO A 86 -3.24 -1.29 -24.47
C PRO A 86 -4.13 -0.38 -23.62
N GLN A 87 -4.86 -0.97 -22.67
CA GLN A 87 -5.70 -0.26 -21.72
C GLN A 87 -5.19 -0.51 -20.30
N SER A 88 -4.50 0.47 -19.72
CA SER A 88 -3.99 0.38 -18.35
C SER A 88 -4.30 1.65 -17.55
N LEU A 89 -4.40 1.54 -16.22
CA LEU A 89 -4.55 2.69 -15.32
C LEU A 89 -3.40 3.69 -15.48
N ARG A 90 -2.19 3.19 -15.75
CA ARG A 90 -1.00 4.02 -16.04
C ARG A 90 -1.16 4.89 -17.30
N ASN A 91 -2.00 4.48 -18.25
CA ASN A 91 -2.27 5.21 -19.49
C ASN A 91 -3.57 6.04 -19.42
N SER A 92 -4.16 6.21 -18.22
CA SER A 92 -5.38 7.00 -18.03
C SER A 92 -5.23 8.41 -18.60
N LYS A 93 -6.30 8.93 -19.21
CA LYS A 93 -6.41 10.31 -19.72
C LYS A 93 -7.14 11.25 -18.77
N ASP A 94 -7.54 10.74 -17.61
CA ASP A 94 -8.18 11.52 -16.56
C ASP A 94 -7.17 12.49 -15.92
N GLU A 95 -7.43 13.79 -16.04
CA GLU A 95 -6.49 14.83 -15.59
C GLU A 95 -6.30 14.84 -14.07
N ASP A 96 -7.36 14.59 -13.31
CA ASP A 96 -7.30 14.63 -11.85
C ASP A 96 -6.52 13.42 -11.32
N PHE A 97 -6.69 12.26 -11.93
CA PHE A 97 -5.86 11.08 -11.68
C PHE A 97 -4.38 11.34 -12.00
N GLN A 98 -4.08 11.92 -13.17
CA GLN A 98 -2.69 12.21 -13.57
C GLN A 98 -1.98 13.17 -12.60
N LYS A 99 -2.70 14.09 -11.95
CA LYS A 99 -2.14 15.04 -10.96
C LYS A 99 -1.73 14.36 -9.65
N VAL A 100 -2.31 13.21 -9.31
CA VAL A 100 -2.10 12.52 -8.03
C VAL A 100 -1.36 11.20 -8.16
N PHE A 101 -1.38 10.59 -9.35
CA PHE A 101 -0.81 9.27 -9.58
C PHE A 101 0.71 9.32 -9.69
N LEU A 102 1.38 8.55 -8.83
CA LEU A 102 2.83 8.35 -8.84
C LEU A 102 3.15 6.96 -9.41
N PRO A 103 3.49 6.85 -10.71
CA PRO A 103 3.61 5.55 -11.38
C PRO A 103 4.77 4.68 -10.88
N ASN A 104 5.75 5.29 -10.20
CA ASN A 104 6.97 4.67 -9.70
C ASN A 104 7.15 4.86 -8.19
N ILE A 105 6.06 5.05 -7.44
CA ILE A 105 6.14 5.05 -5.98
C ILE A 105 6.66 3.70 -5.48
N CYS A 106 7.62 3.74 -4.56
CA CYS A 106 8.18 2.53 -3.95
C CYS A 106 7.14 1.91 -3.02
N MET A 107 6.65 0.72 -3.38
CA MET A 107 5.54 0.07 -2.66
C MET A 107 6.01 -0.75 -1.44
N PHE A 108 7.26 -1.20 -1.42
CA PHE A 108 7.77 -2.09 -0.37
C PHE A 108 8.97 -1.49 0.35
N LEU A 109 8.91 -1.49 1.69
CA LEU A 109 10.10 -1.26 2.51
C LEU A 109 10.94 -2.54 2.54
N HIS A 110 12.23 -2.44 2.24
CA HIS A 110 13.15 -3.58 2.25
C HIS A 110 14.56 -3.18 2.68
N LYS A 111 15.43 -4.17 2.85
CA LYS A 111 16.79 -3.98 3.38
C LYS A 111 17.64 -2.93 2.64
N ASP A 112 17.40 -2.70 1.35
CA ASP A 112 18.26 -1.82 0.52
C ASP A 112 17.76 -0.36 0.51
N ASN A 113 16.46 -0.11 0.71
CA ASN A 113 15.90 1.25 0.76
C ASN A 113 15.77 1.80 2.20
N PHE A 114 16.13 1.02 3.22
CA PHE A 114 16.16 1.45 4.61
C PHE A 114 17.57 1.82 5.10
N ASN A 115 17.91 3.10 4.96
CA ASN A 115 19.16 3.73 5.43
C ASN A 115 18.89 4.77 6.55
N ILE A 116 19.94 5.42 7.06
CA ILE A 116 19.81 6.38 8.17
C ILE A 116 18.98 7.60 7.77
N ARG A 117 19.10 8.08 6.53
CA ARG A 117 18.27 9.18 6.03
C ARG A 117 16.79 8.80 6.04
N GLU A 118 16.47 7.60 5.58
CA GLU A 118 15.10 7.10 5.55
C GLU A 118 14.55 6.84 6.95
N TRP A 119 15.38 6.28 7.86
CA TRP A 119 15.03 6.21 9.27
C TRP A 119 14.69 7.59 9.82
N ASN A 120 15.57 8.57 9.63
CA ASN A 120 15.37 9.92 10.13
C ASN A 120 14.09 10.54 9.58
N ARG A 121 13.72 10.27 8.33
CA ARG A 121 12.43 10.70 7.76
C ARG A 121 11.26 9.99 8.44
N LEU A 122 11.27 8.65 8.46
CA LEU A 122 10.16 7.83 8.99
C LEU A 122 9.97 7.98 10.51
N SER A 123 10.99 8.35 11.28
CA SER A 123 10.84 8.61 12.73
C SER A 123 9.93 9.79 13.05
N HIS A 124 9.62 10.66 12.08
CA HIS A 124 8.72 11.81 12.25
C HIS A 124 7.24 11.45 12.14
N PHE A 125 6.91 10.23 11.74
CA PHE A 125 5.55 9.79 11.46
C PHE A 125 5.13 8.67 12.42
N ASN A 126 3.92 8.76 12.96
CA ASN A 126 3.33 7.71 13.76
C ASN A 126 2.94 6.51 12.90
N ASP A 127 2.76 5.35 13.53
CA ASP A 127 2.14 4.18 12.91
C ASP A 127 0.78 4.58 12.29
N PRO A 128 0.47 4.19 11.03
CA PRO A 128 1.23 3.33 10.12
C PRO A 128 2.18 4.03 9.14
N PHE A 129 2.38 5.34 9.28
CA PHE A 129 3.14 6.17 8.35
C PHE A 129 4.64 6.22 8.65
N GLY A 130 5.08 5.70 9.81
CA GLY A 130 6.50 5.61 10.16
C GLY A 130 6.77 4.96 11.52
N PHE A 131 7.88 5.34 12.15
CA PHE A 131 8.47 4.68 13.32
C PHE A 131 8.60 5.62 14.53
N MET A 132 7.76 6.66 14.64
CA MET A 132 7.76 7.55 15.81
C MET A 132 7.59 6.75 17.10
N GLY A 133 8.40 7.08 18.11
CA GLY A 133 8.42 6.38 19.40
C GLY A 133 9.22 5.08 19.44
N LEU A 134 9.72 4.59 18.30
CA LEU A 134 10.50 3.34 18.23
C LEU A 134 12.01 3.60 18.21
N LYS A 135 12.80 2.59 18.59
CA LYS A 135 14.26 2.64 18.56
C LYS A 135 14.80 2.10 17.25
N TYR A 136 15.81 2.78 16.69
CA TYR A 136 16.48 2.32 15.47
C TYR A 136 17.10 0.92 15.64
N SER A 137 17.63 0.62 16.83
CA SER A 137 18.21 -0.68 17.19
C SER A 137 17.21 -1.83 17.09
N ASP A 138 15.92 -1.55 17.26
CA ASP A 138 14.87 -2.56 17.33
C ASP A 138 14.25 -2.77 15.94
N VAL A 139 14.08 -1.69 15.18
CA VAL A 139 13.49 -1.73 13.82
C VAL A 139 14.49 -2.19 12.76
N LYS A 140 15.74 -1.72 12.81
CA LYS A 140 16.75 -2.02 11.78
C LYS A 140 16.98 -3.51 11.56
N PRO A 141 17.17 -4.36 12.59
CA PRO A 141 17.40 -5.78 12.38
C PRO A 141 16.23 -6.44 11.65
N VAL A 142 14.99 -6.07 11.99
CA VAL A 142 13.78 -6.63 11.37
C VAL A 142 13.68 -6.24 9.90
N VAL A 143 13.84 -4.95 9.57
CA VAL A 143 13.78 -4.49 8.17
C VAL A 143 14.90 -5.09 7.32
N LYS A 144 16.07 -5.38 7.91
CA LYS A 144 17.18 -6.04 7.21
C LYS A 144 16.90 -7.49 6.82
N LEU A 145 15.90 -8.14 7.43
CA LEU A 145 15.44 -9.46 7.02
C LEU A 145 14.56 -9.42 5.77
N ILE A 146 13.98 -8.28 5.43
CA ILE A 146 13.07 -8.14 4.28
C ILE A 146 13.90 -8.03 2.99
N PRO A 147 13.88 -9.04 2.10
CA PRO A 147 14.63 -8.98 0.86
C PRO A 147 14.03 -7.93 -0.09
N LYS A 148 14.85 -7.39 -0.98
CA LYS A 148 14.35 -6.59 -2.10
C LYS A 148 13.47 -7.49 -2.99
N PRO A 149 12.23 -7.08 -3.31
CA PRO A 149 11.40 -7.84 -4.23
C PRO A 149 12.05 -7.89 -5.63
N LYS A 150 11.83 -9.00 -6.32
CA LYS A 150 12.24 -9.13 -7.73
C LYS A 150 11.19 -8.44 -8.59
N GLU A 151 11.64 -7.48 -9.39
CA GLU A 151 10.78 -6.78 -10.35
C GLU A 151 10.73 -7.53 -11.70
N PRO A 152 9.59 -7.53 -12.41
CA PRO A 152 8.28 -6.98 -12.01
C PRO A 152 7.62 -7.81 -10.90
N LEU A 153 6.99 -7.13 -9.92
CA LEU A 153 6.25 -7.79 -8.83
C LEU A 153 5.15 -8.75 -9.31
N LEU A 154 4.44 -8.37 -10.38
CA LEU A 154 3.38 -9.17 -10.98
C LEU A 154 3.72 -9.39 -12.44
N LEU A 155 3.83 -10.66 -12.84
CA LEU A 155 4.13 -11.05 -14.21
C LEU A 155 2.84 -11.32 -14.98
N PRO A 156 2.76 -10.94 -16.27
CA PRO A 156 1.69 -11.38 -17.14
C PRO A 156 1.64 -12.92 -17.20
N LYS A 157 0.44 -13.46 -17.28
CA LYS A 157 0.23 -14.91 -17.41
C LYS A 157 0.84 -15.42 -18.73
N PRO A 158 1.61 -16.52 -18.73
CA PRO A 158 2.11 -17.13 -19.96
C PRO A 158 0.97 -17.46 -20.92
N GLY A 159 1.09 -17.03 -22.19
CA GLY A 159 0.05 -17.22 -23.21
C GLY A 159 -1.15 -16.26 -23.11
N GLY A 160 -1.10 -15.26 -22.22
CA GLY A 160 -2.09 -14.18 -22.15
C GLY A 160 -1.88 -13.07 -23.18
N ASP A 161 -2.67 -12.01 -23.06
CA ASP A 161 -2.63 -10.79 -23.90
C ASP A 161 -1.45 -9.84 -23.54
N GLY A 162 -0.59 -10.25 -22.60
CA GLY A 162 0.49 -9.43 -22.07
C GLY A 162 0.03 -8.36 -21.07
N CYS A 163 -1.25 -8.32 -20.68
CA CYS A 163 -1.76 -7.54 -19.58
C CYS A 163 -1.71 -8.35 -18.27
N VAL A 164 -1.80 -7.63 -17.14
CA VAL A 164 -2.02 -8.21 -15.83
C VAL A 164 -3.39 -7.75 -15.35
N HIS A 165 -4.30 -8.69 -15.16
CA HIS A 165 -5.65 -8.44 -14.66
C HIS A 165 -5.75 -8.85 -13.19
N CYS A 166 -6.13 -7.92 -12.32
CA CYS A 166 -6.22 -8.14 -10.88
C CYS A 166 -7.63 -7.94 -10.36
N ALA A 167 -8.11 -8.85 -9.51
CA ALA A 167 -9.28 -8.62 -8.67
C ALA A 167 -8.83 -8.24 -7.25
N VAL A 168 -9.42 -7.18 -6.70
CA VAL A 168 -9.23 -6.79 -5.29
C VAL A 168 -10.53 -7.03 -4.55
N VAL A 169 -10.53 -7.98 -3.62
CA VAL A 169 -11.72 -8.44 -2.90
C VAL A 169 -11.66 -7.96 -1.46
N GLY A 170 -12.51 -6.98 -1.14
CA GLY A 170 -12.74 -6.55 0.24
C GLY A 170 -13.69 -7.49 0.99
N THR A 171 -13.93 -7.21 2.28
CA THR A 171 -14.81 -8.02 3.15
C THR A 171 -16.20 -7.40 3.31
N GLY A 172 -16.70 -6.72 2.28
CA GLY A 172 -17.98 -6.01 2.32
C GLY A 172 -19.17 -6.93 2.09
N GLY A 173 -20.25 -6.74 2.84
CA GLY A 173 -21.46 -7.56 2.75
C GLY A 173 -22.21 -7.52 1.41
N ILE A 174 -21.87 -6.58 0.52
CA ILE A 174 -22.44 -6.49 -0.84
C ILE A 174 -22.16 -7.72 -1.70
N LEU A 175 -21.12 -8.50 -1.36
CA LEU A 175 -20.78 -9.72 -2.09
C LEU A 175 -21.70 -10.89 -1.75
N ASN A 176 -22.41 -10.86 -0.62
CA ASN A 176 -23.28 -11.95 -0.19
C ASN A 176 -24.45 -12.15 -1.17
N GLY A 177 -24.54 -13.33 -1.78
CA GLY A 177 -25.51 -13.67 -2.83
C GLY A 177 -25.23 -13.04 -4.20
N SER A 178 -24.06 -12.43 -4.40
CA SER A 178 -23.69 -11.78 -5.68
C SER A 178 -23.32 -12.76 -6.79
N LYS A 179 -22.91 -13.98 -6.44
CA LYS A 179 -22.44 -15.02 -7.37
C LYS A 179 -21.24 -14.61 -8.23
N MET A 180 -20.43 -13.67 -7.75
CA MET A 180 -19.30 -13.10 -8.50
C MET A 180 -18.03 -13.96 -8.44
N GLY A 181 -18.04 -15.08 -7.72
CA GLY A 181 -16.84 -15.86 -7.44
C GLY A 181 -16.12 -16.37 -8.69
N THR A 182 -16.87 -16.77 -9.72
CA THR A 182 -16.29 -17.20 -11.00
C THR A 182 -15.61 -16.04 -11.75
N GLU A 183 -16.20 -14.84 -11.71
CA GLU A 183 -15.60 -13.65 -12.34
C GLU A 183 -14.34 -13.20 -11.59
N ILE A 184 -14.37 -13.24 -10.25
CA ILE A 184 -13.21 -12.94 -9.40
C ILE A 184 -12.07 -13.91 -9.73
N ASP A 185 -12.34 -15.22 -9.73
CA ASP A 185 -11.32 -16.24 -9.99
C ASP A 185 -10.80 -16.24 -11.44
N ALA A 186 -11.48 -15.58 -12.38
CA ALA A 186 -11.00 -15.44 -13.76
C ALA A 186 -9.77 -14.50 -13.89
N HIS A 187 -9.50 -13.65 -12.88
CA HIS A 187 -8.36 -12.73 -12.89
C HIS A 187 -7.01 -13.46 -12.71
N ASP A 188 -5.92 -12.85 -13.20
CA ASP A 188 -4.58 -13.41 -13.07
C ASP A 188 -4.14 -13.46 -11.60
N TYR A 189 -4.40 -12.37 -10.87
CA TYR A 189 -4.10 -12.24 -9.44
C TYR A 189 -5.34 -11.82 -8.65
N VAL A 190 -5.54 -12.46 -7.50
CA VAL A 190 -6.63 -12.10 -6.56
C VAL A 190 -6.03 -11.62 -5.25
N PHE A 191 -6.32 -10.37 -4.90
CA PHE A 191 -5.91 -9.73 -3.65
C PHE A 191 -7.05 -9.83 -2.64
N ARG A 192 -6.75 -10.36 -1.46
CA ARG A 192 -7.67 -10.41 -0.31
C ARG A 192 -7.05 -9.74 0.89
N MET A 193 -7.86 -9.36 1.86
CA MET A 193 -7.39 -8.68 3.06
C MET A 193 -8.27 -8.96 4.29
N ASN A 194 -7.69 -8.83 5.49
CA ASN A 194 -8.42 -8.94 6.76
C ASN A 194 -9.21 -10.26 6.88
N GLY A 195 -10.43 -10.25 7.45
CA GLY A 195 -11.28 -11.43 7.63
C GLY A 195 -11.92 -11.92 6.32
N ALA A 196 -11.11 -12.30 5.34
CA ALA A 196 -11.57 -12.83 4.07
C ALA A 196 -12.10 -14.26 4.21
N VAL A 197 -13.38 -14.38 4.59
CA VAL A 197 -14.09 -15.65 4.68
C VAL A 197 -14.38 -16.18 3.27
N ILE A 198 -13.85 -17.37 2.95
CA ILE A 198 -14.05 -18.03 1.65
C ILE A 198 -14.97 -19.25 1.80
N ASN A 199 -14.72 -20.08 2.81
CA ASN A 199 -15.43 -21.35 3.01
C ASN A 199 -16.93 -21.11 3.24
N GLY A 200 -17.77 -21.64 2.35
CA GLY A 200 -19.22 -21.44 2.36
C GLY A 200 -19.71 -20.22 1.57
N TYR A 201 -18.80 -19.44 0.98
CA TYR A 201 -19.08 -18.24 0.19
C TYR A 201 -18.37 -18.25 -1.18
N GLU A 202 -17.86 -19.40 -1.62
CA GLU A 202 -17.06 -19.54 -2.84
C GLU A 202 -17.81 -19.08 -4.09
N GLU A 203 -19.13 -19.30 -4.15
CA GLU A 203 -19.97 -18.83 -5.26
C GLU A 203 -19.93 -17.30 -5.38
N ASP A 204 -19.83 -16.60 -4.24
CA ASP A 204 -19.86 -15.14 -4.16
C ASP A 204 -18.48 -14.51 -4.28
N VAL A 205 -17.49 -15.07 -3.59
CA VAL A 205 -16.18 -14.44 -3.42
C VAL A 205 -15.04 -15.16 -4.12
N GLY A 206 -15.29 -16.33 -4.71
CA GLY A 206 -14.27 -17.15 -5.37
C GLY A 206 -13.35 -17.85 -4.38
N THR A 207 -12.41 -18.63 -4.91
CA THR A 207 -11.50 -19.48 -4.16
C THR A 207 -10.03 -19.05 -4.27
N LYS A 208 -9.67 -18.38 -5.37
CA LYS A 208 -8.28 -17.98 -5.64
C LYS A 208 -7.84 -16.89 -4.68
N THR A 209 -6.61 -16.99 -4.17
CA THR A 209 -5.93 -15.93 -3.41
C THR A 209 -4.45 -15.90 -3.77
N SER A 210 -4.03 -14.87 -4.49
CA SER A 210 -2.62 -14.71 -4.88
C SER A 210 -1.85 -13.82 -3.90
N VAL A 211 -2.53 -12.83 -3.30
CA VAL A 211 -1.93 -11.93 -2.31
C VAL A 211 -2.93 -11.74 -1.18
N TYR A 212 -2.45 -11.88 0.06
CA TYR A 212 -3.25 -11.67 1.25
C TYR A 212 -2.62 -10.59 2.13
N VAL A 213 -3.36 -9.50 2.35
CA VAL A 213 -2.88 -8.31 3.08
C VAL A 213 -3.51 -8.27 4.47
N HIS A 214 -2.67 -8.13 5.50
CA HIS A 214 -3.15 -8.06 6.88
C HIS A 214 -2.20 -7.25 7.76
N THR A 215 -2.71 -6.83 8.92
CA THR A 215 -1.88 -6.41 10.05
C THR A 215 -1.75 -7.57 11.04
N ALA A 216 -0.84 -7.45 12.01
CA ALA A 216 -0.76 -8.44 13.10
C ALA A 216 -2.07 -8.53 13.90
N HIS A 217 -2.75 -7.39 14.05
CA HIS A 217 -4.04 -7.34 14.72
C HIS A 217 -5.13 -8.04 13.90
N SER A 218 -5.28 -7.70 12.61
CA SER A 218 -6.39 -8.21 11.81
C SER A 218 -6.29 -9.72 11.56
N ILE A 219 -5.08 -10.27 11.33
CA ILE A 219 -4.93 -11.72 11.15
C ILE A 219 -5.27 -12.52 12.41
N THR A 220 -4.98 -11.97 13.59
CA THR A 220 -5.26 -12.62 14.87
C THR A 220 -6.73 -12.48 15.26
N ALA A 221 -7.27 -11.27 15.18
CA ALA A 221 -8.65 -10.98 15.56
C ALA A 221 -9.67 -11.67 14.64
N SER A 222 -9.34 -11.84 13.35
CA SER A 222 -10.23 -12.50 12.40
C SER A 222 -10.52 -13.96 12.77
N LEU A 223 -9.59 -14.65 13.43
CA LEU A 223 -9.78 -16.02 13.91
C LEU A 223 -10.86 -16.13 14.99
N GLU A 224 -11.08 -15.07 15.76
CA GLU A 224 -12.12 -15.04 16.79
C GLU A 224 -13.42 -14.50 16.20
N PHE A 225 -13.39 -13.32 15.58
CA PHE A 225 -14.60 -12.64 15.11
C PHE A 225 -15.32 -13.35 13.97
N PHE A 226 -14.58 -14.05 13.10
CA PHE A 226 -15.16 -14.68 11.91
C PHE A 226 -15.19 -16.20 11.97
N LYS A 227 -14.89 -16.78 13.15
CA LYS A 227 -14.89 -18.22 13.37
C LYS A 227 -16.23 -18.87 13.03
N GLU A 228 -17.31 -18.28 13.52
CA GLU A 228 -18.68 -18.77 13.30
C GLU A 228 -19.11 -18.68 11.84
N TYR A 229 -18.51 -17.75 11.09
CA TYR A 229 -18.73 -17.58 9.65
C TYR A 229 -17.83 -18.49 8.79
N GLY A 230 -16.99 -19.33 9.41
CA GLY A 230 -16.15 -20.31 8.69
C GLY A 230 -14.71 -19.87 8.46
N TYR A 231 -14.26 -18.76 9.06
CA TYR A 231 -12.86 -18.35 9.01
C TYR A 231 -11.98 -19.22 9.92
N LYS A 232 -11.21 -20.14 9.31
CA LYS A 232 -10.34 -21.08 10.05
C LYS A 232 -8.88 -20.62 10.11
N SER A 233 -8.42 -19.96 9.06
CA SER A 233 -7.06 -19.46 8.90
C SER A 233 -7.04 -18.38 7.83
N ALA A 234 -5.94 -17.64 7.73
CA ALA A 234 -5.68 -16.85 6.54
C ALA A 234 -5.71 -17.76 5.29
N PRO A 235 -6.16 -17.24 4.13
CA PRO A 235 -6.08 -17.99 2.89
C PRO A 235 -4.63 -18.38 2.59
N HIS A 236 -4.43 -19.66 2.30
CA HIS A 236 -3.14 -20.21 1.88
C HIS A 236 -3.36 -20.91 0.55
N ASP A 237 -2.76 -20.38 -0.51
CA ASP A 237 -2.71 -21.06 -1.81
C ASP A 237 -1.39 -21.86 -1.89
N GLU A 238 -1.39 -23.00 -2.59
CA GLU A 238 -0.18 -23.81 -2.77
C GLU A 238 0.92 -23.06 -3.53
N VAL A 239 0.54 -22.00 -4.26
CA VAL A 239 1.43 -21.08 -4.98
C VAL A 239 2.18 -20.11 -4.05
N LEU A 240 1.80 -20.00 -2.77
CA LEU A 240 2.49 -19.16 -1.77
C LEU A 240 3.71 -19.84 -1.11
N LYS A 241 4.25 -20.92 -1.71
CA LYS A 241 5.44 -21.63 -1.23
C LYS A 241 6.75 -21.07 -1.81
#